data_AF-A0A8J8BNK1-F1
#
_entry.id   AF-A0A8J8BNK1-F1
#
_cell.length_a   1.000
_cell.length_b   1.000
_cell.length_c   1.000
_cell.angle_alpha   90.00
_cell.angle_beta   90.00
_cell.angle_gamma   90.00
#
_symmetry.space_group_name_H-M   'P 1'
#
loop_
_entity.id
_entity.type
_entity.pdbx_description
1 polymer ?
#
loop_
_entity_poly.entity_id
_entity_poly.type
_entity_poly.pdbx_seq_one_letter_code
_entity_poly.pdbx_strand_id
1 'polypeptide(L)'
;MLSKDVVLAEFKANQEADKTVLEIDDAVRECAASLDSGKVPSSVSGLVRDASGLVRDASGLVRDASGLVRDASGLVRDQATGQQYKDIARKARLLFIEHSRFALTMRRFSDLAKTGSTSNVVDDASGLVRDASGLVRDASGLVRDVSELMSDPVKKKNLQLLISNADLETRAGSLKNNAGNTKTPSDASGLVRDASGLVRDASGLVRDASGLVR
;
A
#
# COMPACT_ATOMS: atom_id res chain seq x y z
N MET A 1 -0.14 23.53 -21.62
CA MET A 1 -0.41 24.02 -20.24
C MET A 1 -1.42 23.07 -19.63
N LEU A 2 -1.15 22.50 -18.45
CA LEU A 2 -2.10 21.57 -17.81
C LEU A 2 -3.44 22.29 -17.56
N SER A 3 -4.55 21.60 -17.79
CA SER A 3 -5.88 22.12 -17.42
C SER A 3 -5.93 22.39 -15.92
N LYS A 4 -6.66 23.43 -15.49
CA LYS A 4 -6.93 23.72 -14.07
C LYS A 4 -7.43 22.49 -13.31
N ASP A 5 -8.23 21.65 -13.97
CA ASP A 5 -8.80 20.44 -13.36
C ASP A 5 -7.73 19.37 -13.10
N VAL A 6 -6.72 19.28 -13.96
CA VAL A 6 -5.60 18.34 -13.83
C VAL A 6 -4.72 18.73 -12.65
N VAL A 7 -4.40 20.03 -12.55
CA VAL A 7 -3.63 20.58 -11.41
C VAL A 7 -4.40 20.37 -10.10
N LEU A 8 -5.72 20.59 -10.09
CA LEU A 8 -6.54 20.38 -8.92
C LEU A 8 -6.60 18.89 -8.51
N ALA A 9 -6.67 17.98 -9.48
CA ALA A 9 -6.67 16.54 -9.22
C ALA A 9 -5.34 16.08 -8.60
N GLU A 10 -4.22 16.55 -9.13
CA GLU A 10 -2.88 16.30 -8.58
C GLU A 10 -2.76 16.82 -7.14
N PHE A 11 -3.14 18.08 -6.92
CA PHE A 11 -3.08 18.70 -5.61
C PHE A 11 -3.88 17.92 -4.55
N LYS A 12 -5.11 17.52 -4.89
CA LYS A 12 -5.96 16.73 -3.99
C LYS A 12 -5.38 15.35 -3.69
N ALA A 13 -4.78 14.69 -4.67
CA ALA A 13 -4.14 13.39 -4.47
C ALA A 13 -2.94 13.51 -3.53
N ASN A 14 -2.08 14.50 -3.74
CA ASN A 14 -0.88 14.72 -2.92
C ASN A 14 -1.23 15.17 -1.49
N GLN A 15 -2.23 16.04 -1.32
CA GLN A 15 -2.72 16.43 0.01
C GLN A 15 -3.23 15.22 0.80
N GLU A 16 -3.96 14.30 0.14
CA GLU A 16 -4.43 13.09 0.81
C GLU A 16 -3.26 12.16 1.15
N ALA A 17 -2.29 12.00 0.24
CA ALA A 17 -1.09 11.20 0.49
C ALA A 17 -0.31 11.69 1.73
N ASP A 18 -0.06 13.00 1.83
CA ASP A 18 0.65 13.60 2.96
C ASP A 18 -0.08 13.34 4.28
N LYS A 19 -1.41 13.52 4.27
CA LYS A 19 -2.25 13.24 5.43
C LYS A 19 -2.18 11.75 5.82
N THR A 20 -2.32 10.84 4.86
CA THR A 20 -2.26 9.40 5.09
C THR A 20 -0.89 8.98 5.64
N VAL A 21 0.21 9.53 5.13
CA VAL A 21 1.56 9.25 5.65
C VAL A 21 1.69 9.66 7.11
N LEU A 22 1.17 10.83 7.49
CA LEU A 22 1.17 11.27 8.89
C LEU A 22 0.36 10.33 9.79
N GLU A 23 -0.83 9.93 9.37
CA GLU A 23 -1.69 9.00 10.12
C GLU A 23 -1.03 7.63 10.33
N ILE A 24 -0.33 7.13 9.31
CA ILE A 24 0.43 5.88 9.36
C ILE A 24 1.64 6.02 10.30
N ASP A 25 2.45 7.07 10.13
CA ASP A 25 3.63 7.29 10.94
C ASP A 25 3.27 7.43 12.43
N ASP A 26 2.12 8.05 12.73
CA ASP A 26 1.56 8.11 14.08
C ASP A 26 1.14 6.73 14.60
N ALA A 27 0.44 5.93 13.79
CA ALA A 27 0.04 4.58 14.18
C ALA A 27 1.27 3.68 14.47
N VAL A 28 2.32 3.77 13.64
CA VAL A 28 3.58 3.04 13.85
C VAL A 28 4.26 3.48 15.15
N ARG A 29 4.29 4.78 15.43
CA ARG A 29 4.90 5.33 16.66
C ARG A 29 4.16 4.85 17.91
N GLU A 30 2.83 4.85 17.89
CA GLU A 30 2.01 4.36 19.01
C GLU A 30 2.17 2.85 19.24
N CYS A 31 2.33 2.08 18.17
CA CYS A 31 2.62 0.65 18.26
C CYS A 31 4.00 0.40 18.87
N ALA A 32 5.02 1.14 18.43
CA ALA A 32 6.35 1.06 19.02
C ALA A 32 6.33 1.40 20.53
N ALA A 33 5.66 2.50 20.91
CA ALA A 33 5.50 2.86 22.32
C ALA A 33 4.76 1.78 23.13
N SER A 34 3.77 1.12 22.52
CA SER A 34 3.04 0.02 23.16
C SER A 34 3.93 -1.20 23.42
N LEU A 35 4.80 -1.55 22.46
CA LEU A 35 5.81 -2.61 22.61
C LEU A 35 6.83 -2.27 23.69
N ASP A 36 7.37 -1.05 23.67
CA ASP A 36 8.41 -0.60 24.61
C ASP A 36 7.89 -0.50 26.05
N SER A 37 6.59 -0.21 26.23
CA SER A 37 5.96 -0.16 27.55
C SER A 37 5.78 -1.52 28.23
N GLY A 38 6.06 -2.63 27.54
CA GLY A 38 5.87 -3.99 28.07
C GLY A 38 4.40 -4.42 28.24
N LYS A 39 3.44 -3.60 27.77
CA LYS A 39 1.99 -3.90 27.84
C LYS A 39 1.55 -4.99 26.86
N VAL A 40 2.37 -5.28 25.85
CA VAL A 40 2.12 -6.33 24.88
C VAL A 40 2.77 -7.63 25.36
N PRO A 41 2.01 -8.73 25.53
CA PRO A 41 2.57 -10.01 25.94
C PRO A 41 3.66 -10.52 24.98
N SER A 42 4.69 -11.16 25.53
CA SER A 42 5.79 -11.71 24.74
C SER A 42 5.33 -12.68 23.65
N SER A 43 4.26 -13.43 23.90
CA SER A 43 3.65 -14.39 22.97
C SER A 43 3.13 -13.78 21.66
N VAL A 44 2.83 -12.47 21.64
CA VAL A 44 2.32 -11.77 20.44
C VAL A 44 3.17 -10.56 20.04
N SER A 45 4.14 -10.17 20.86
CA SER A 45 5.03 -9.02 20.60
C SER A 45 5.76 -9.09 19.25
N GLY A 46 6.17 -10.29 18.82
CA GLY A 46 6.80 -10.51 17.51
C GLY A 46 5.85 -10.21 16.35
N LEU A 47 4.62 -10.74 16.41
CA LEU A 47 3.57 -10.47 15.43
C LEU A 47 3.23 -8.98 15.37
N VAL A 48 3.16 -8.31 16.53
CA VAL A 48 2.89 -6.86 16.59
C VAL A 48 4.00 -6.03 15.95
N ARG A 49 5.26 -6.44 16.14
CA ARG A 49 6.41 -5.82 15.47
C ARG A 49 6.35 -6.01 13.96
N ASP A 50 6.01 -7.21 13.49
CA ASP A 50 5.89 -7.50 12.05
C ASP A 50 4.73 -6.70 11.43
N ALA A 51 3.58 -6.61 12.11
CA ALA A 51 2.42 -5.84 11.66
C ALA A 51 2.73 -4.34 11.58
N SER A 52 3.46 -3.81 12.56
CA SER A 52 3.96 -2.44 12.52
C SER A 52 4.93 -2.21 11.34
N GLY A 53 5.77 -3.20 11.03
CA GLY A 53 6.64 -3.18 9.85
C GLY A 53 5.87 -3.13 8.53
N LEU A 54 4.84 -3.97 8.39
CA LEU A 54 3.94 -3.97 7.23
C LEU A 54 3.28 -2.60 7.02
N VAL A 55 2.79 -1.98 8.10
CA VAL A 55 2.16 -0.65 8.07
C VAL A 55 3.17 0.44 7.66
N ARG A 56 4.41 0.36 8.14
CA ARG A 56 5.49 1.25 7.67
C ARG A 56 5.79 1.06 6.18
N ASP A 57 5.82 -0.17 5.69
CA ASP A 57 6.05 -0.43 4.26
C ASP A 57 4.91 0.12 3.40
N ALA A 58 3.67 0.03 3.88
CA ALA A 58 2.50 0.63 3.25
C ALA A 58 2.61 2.17 3.18
N SER A 59 3.19 2.83 4.20
CA SER A 59 3.55 4.26 4.14
C SER A 59 4.51 4.57 2.98
N GLY A 60 5.50 3.69 2.76
CA GLY A 60 6.42 3.78 1.63
C GLY A 60 5.70 3.72 0.29
N LEU A 61 4.77 2.77 0.15
CA LEU A 61 3.92 2.64 -1.05
C LEU A 61 3.09 3.90 -1.32
N VAL A 62 2.51 4.54 -0.30
CA VAL A 62 1.77 5.80 -0.44
C VAL A 62 2.66 6.90 -1.01
N ARG A 63 3.88 7.06 -0.49
CA ARG A 63 4.84 8.06 -0.98
C ARG A 63 5.22 7.81 -2.43
N ASP A 64 5.49 6.57 -2.78
CA ASP A 64 5.86 6.19 -4.14
C ASP A 64 4.70 6.39 -5.13
N ALA A 65 3.47 6.05 -4.74
CA ALA A 65 2.28 6.24 -5.56
C ALA A 65 1.93 7.72 -5.74
N SER A 66 2.11 8.56 -4.72
CA SER A 66 2.01 10.02 -4.87
C SER A 66 3.08 10.56 -5.82
N GLY A 67 4.31 10.05 -5.73
CA GLY A 67 5.37 10.36 -6.69
C GLY A 67 5.00 9.99 -8.13
N LEU A 68 4.44 8.79 -8.34
CA LEU A 68 3.96 8.33 -9.64
C LEU A 68 2.86 9.23 -10.20
N VAL A 69 1.88 9.64 -9.39
CA VAL A 69 0.84 10.60 -9.82
C VAL A 69 1.48 11.91 -10.25
N ARG A 70 2.41 12.46 -9.46
CA ARG A 70 3.10 13.69 -9.81
C ARG A 70 3.86 13.59 -11.13
N ASP A 71 4.56 12.49 -11.36
CA ASP A 71 5.33 12.30 -12.59
C ASP A 71 4.44 12.03 -13.81
N ALA A 72 3.35 11.26 -13.63
CA ALA A 72 2.39 10.96 -14.68
C ALA A 72 1.64 12.21 -15.18
N SER A 73 1.57 13.30 -14.40
CA SER A 73 0.98 14.56 -14.86
C SER A 73 1.75 15.18 -16.03
N GLY A 74 3.05 14.87 -16.14
CA GLY A 74 3.90 15.22 -17.28
C GLY A 74 3.51 14.55 -18.60
N LEU A 75 2.72 13.47 -18.56
CA LEU A 75 2.25 12.77 -19.77
C LEU A 75 1.01 13.41 -20.41
N VAL A 76 0.35 14.34 -19.72
CA VAL A 76 -0.89 14.98 -20.19
C VAL A 76 -0.59 15.95 -21.33
N ARG A 77 -1.13 15.63 -22.51
CA ARG A 77 -0.89 16.39 -23.76
C ARG A 77 -2.15 16.97 -24.38
N ASP A 78 -3.30 16.39 -24.07
CA ASP A 78 -4.61 16.76 -24.62
C ASP A 78 -5.74 16.43 -23.64
N GLN A 79 -6.99 16.63 -24.09
CA GLN A 79 -8.17 16.36 -23.27
C GLN A 79 -8.34 14.86 -22.93
N ALA A 80 -7.95 13.95 -23.82
CA ALA A 80 -8.10 12.52 -23.62
C ALA A 80 -7.14 12.00 -22.54
N THR A 81 -5.84 12.31 -22.71
CA THR A 81 -4.79 12.01 -21.73
C THR A 81 -5.02 12.72 -20.39
N GLY A 82 -5.56 13.95 -20.43
CA GLY A 82 -5.96 14.68 -19.22
C GLY A 82 -7.12 14.02 -18.48
N GLN A 83 -8.05 13.36 -19.17
CA GLN A 83 -9.13 12.61 -18.54
C GLN A 83 -8.63 11.32 -17.91
N GLN A 84 -7.79 10.56 -18.62
CA GLN A 84 -7.14 9.36 -18.09
C GLN A 84 -6.31 9.67 -16.84
N TYR A 85 -5.55 10.77 -16.87
CA TYR A 85 -4.80 11.23 -15.70
C TYR A 85 -5.70 11.52 -14.49
N LYS A 86 -6.86 12.17 -14.70
CA LYS A 86 -7.80 12.44 -13.60
C LYS A 86 -8.34 11.15 -12.98
N ASP A 87 -8.53 10.10 -13.78
CA ASP A 87 -8.90 8.78 -13.27
C ASP A 87 -7.77 8.12 -12.47
N ILE A 88 -6.52 8.22 -12.92
CA ILE A 88 -5.32 7.79 -12.20
C ILE A 88 -5.22 8.51 -10.85
N ALA A 89 -5.28 9.85 -10.85
CA ALA A 89 -5.22 10.65 -9.62
C ALA A 89 -6.36 10.33 -8.65
N ARG A 90 -7.57 10.04 -9.16
CA ARG A 90 -8.70 9.60 -8.34
C ARG A 90 -8.45 8.22 -7.73
N LYS A 91 -7.96 7.25 -8.51
CA LYS A 91 -7.63 5.91 -8.00
C LYS A 91 -6.53 5.96 -6.95
N ALA A 92 -5.48 6.76 -7.16
CA ALA A 92 -4.44 6.99 -6.16
C ALA A 92 -5.01 7.60 -4.88
N ARG A 93 -5.92 8.58 -4.97
CA ARG A 93 -6.60 9.12 -3.79
C ARG A 93 -7.40 8.06 -3.02
N LEU A 94 -8.09 7.17 -3.73
CA LEU A 94 -8.80 6.05 -3.09
C LEU A 94 -7.83 5.10 -2.38
N LEU A 95 -6.71 4.77 -3.02
CA LEU A 95 -5.63 3.98 -2.42
C LEU A 95 -5.15 4.60 -1.10
N PHE A 96 -4.93 5.92 -1.06
CA PHE A 96 -4.49 6.63 0.15
C PHE A 96 -5.53 6.58 1.27
N ILE A 97 -6.82 6.74 0.93
CA ILE A 97 -7.92 6.62 1.90
C ILE A 97 -7.99 5.20 2.49
N GLU A 98 -7.81 4.15 1.68
CA GLU A 98 -7.76 2.78 2.20
C GLU A 98 -6.52 2.55 3.10
N HIS A 99 -5.38 3.15 2.77
CA HIS A 99 -4.19 3.13 3.63
C HIS A 99 -4.41 3.83 4.99
N SER A 100 -5.17 4.92 5.02
CA SER A 100 -5.59 5.54 6.29
C SER A 100 -6.44 4.59 7.14
N ARG A 101 -7.32 3.80 6.52
CA ARG A 101 -8.08 2.76 7.25
C ARG A 101 -7.17 1.65 7.75
N PHE A 102 -6.17 1.27 6.97
CA PHE A 102 -5.15 0.30 7.38
C PHE A 102 -4.41 0.73 8.64
N ALA A 103 -4.08 2.02 8.78
CA ALA A 103 -3.50 2.59 10.00
C ALA A 103 -4.45 2.48 11.21
N LEU A 104 -5.76 2.68 11.02
CA LEU A 104 -6.76 2.47 12.07
C LEU A 104 -6.87 1.00 12.48
N THR A 105 -6.82 0.07 11.53
CA THR A 105 -6.78 -1.38 11.81
C THR A 105 -5.56 -1.71 12.66
N MET A 106 -4.40 -1.13 12.37
CA MET A 106 -3.18 -1.34 13.17
C MET A 106 -3.32 -0.86 14.62
N ARG A 107 -3.94 0.30 14.84
CA ARG A 107 -4.18 0.81 16.21
C ARG A 107 -5.06 -0.15 17.01
N ARG A 108 -6.16 -0.62 16.39
CA ARG A 108 -7.06 -1.61 17.01
C ARG A 108 -6.36 -2.92 17.32
N PHE A 109 -5.58 -3.42 16.36
CA PHE A 109 -4.77 -4.63 16.51
C PHE A 109 -3.77 -4.48 17.68
N SER A 110 -3.10 -3.32 17.80
CA SER A 110 -2.16 -3.02 18.89
C SER A 110 -2.85 -2.94 20.25
N ASP A 111 -4.04 -2.34 20.32
CA ASP A 111 -4.84 -2.28 21.54
C ASP A 111 -5.34 -3.67 21.96
N LEU A 112 -5.81 -4.46 21.00
CA LEU A 112 -6.23 -5.83 21.22
C LEU A 112 -5.07 -6.70 21.72
N ALA A 113 -3.86 -6.51 21.18
CA ALA A 113 -2.68 -7.23 21.63
C ALA A 113 -2.36 -7.01 23.11
N LYS A 114 -2.72 -5.86 23.69
CA LYS A 114 -2.58 -5.58 25.13
C LYS A 114 -3.54 -6.40 26.00
N THR A 115 -4.64 -6.89 25.44
CA THR A 115 -5.66 -7.66 26.18
C THR A 115 -5.26 -9.11 26.44
N GLY A 116 -4.24 -9.63 25.73
CA GLY A 116 -3.80 -11.02 25.86
C GLY A 116 -4.62 -12.05 25.07
N SER A 117 -5.66 -11.62 24.35
CA SER A 117 -6.50 -12.52 23.53
C SER A 117 -5.79 -12.93 22.23
N THR A 118 -5.05 -14.04 22.26
CA THR A 118 -4.24 -14.51 21.13
C THR A 118 -5.06 -14.85 19.88
N SER A 119 -6.23 -15.49 20.01
CA SER A 119 -7.08 -15.84 18.85
C SER A 119 -7.51 -14.61 18.07
N ASN A 120 -8.02 -13.59 18.76
CA ASN A 120 -8.49 -12.36 18.12
C ASN A 120 -7.32 -11.60 17.45
N VAL A 121 -6.12 -11.64 18.06
CA VAL A 121 -4.91 -11.05 17.47
C VAL A 121 -4.51 -11.77 16.18
N VAL A 122 -4.65 -13.09 16.11
CA VAL A 122 -4.41 -13.88 14.89
C VAL A 122 -5.43 -13.51 13.81
N ASP A 123 -6.70 -13.40 14.16
CA ASP A 123 -7.76 -13.00 13.22
C ASP A 123 -7.54 -11.58 12.66
N ASP A 124 -7.20 -10.61 13.52
CA ASP A 124 -6.89 -9.25 13.09
C ASP A 124 -5.63 -9.19 12.22
N ALA A 125 -4.59 -9.98 12.53
CA ALA A 125 -3.40 -10.08 11.68
C ALA A 125 -3.74 -10.61 10.28
N SER A 126 -4.65 -11.57 10.17
CA SER A 126 -5.15 -12.05 8.88
C SER A 126 -5.99 -11.01 8.15
N GLY A 127 -6.74 -10.18 8.90
CA GLY A 127 -7.34 -8.96 8.40
C GLY A 127 -6.30 -8.03 7.77
N LEU A 128 -5.19 -7.76 8.47
CA LEU A 128 -4.11 -6.90 7.97
C LEU A 128 -3.45 -7.47 6.70
N VAL A 129 -3.21 -8.79 6.63
CA VAL A 129 -2.65 -9.44 5.42
C VAL A 129 -3.60 -9.28 4.23
N ARG A 130 -4.91 -9.42 4.45
CA ARG A 130 -5.91 -9.23 3.40
C ARG A 130 -5.97 -7.78 2.93
N ASP A 131 -5.92 -6.83 3.84
CA ASP A 131 -5.90 -5.41 3.53
C ASP A 131 -4.64 -5.06 2.71
N ALA A 132 -3.46 -5.50 3.17
CA ALA A 132 -2.20 -5.33 2.43
C ALA A 132 -2.24 -5.93 1.02
N SER A 133 -2.84 -7.11 0.86
CA SER A 133 -3.04 -7.72 -0.47
C SER A 133 -3.95 -6.88 -1.37
N GLY A 134 -4.96 -6.22 -0.80
CA GLY A 134 -5.80 -5.24 -1.50
C GLY A 134 -5.01 -4.02 -1.94
N LEU A 135 -4.19 -3.46 -1.06
CA LEU A 135 -3.34 -2.30 -1.34
C LEU A 135 -2.34 -2.57 -2.47
N VAL A 136 -1.73 -3.76 -2.49
CA VAL A 136 -0.86 -4.21 -3.58
C VAL A 136 -1.63 -4.22 -4.91
N ARG A 137 -2.84 -4.79 -4.94
CA ARG A 137 -3.65 -4.83 -6.17
C ARG A 137 -4.06 -3.45 -6.65
N ASP A 138 -4.39 -2.54 -5.74
CA ASP A 138 -4.75 -1.17 -6.10
C ASP A 138 -3.54 -0.41 -6.67
N ALA A 139 -2.36 -0.59 -6.08
CA ALA A 139 -1.11 -0.04 -6.61
C ALA A 139 -0.72 -0.64 -7.97
N SER A 140 -0.88 -1.96 -8.13
CA SER A 140 -0.73 -2.67 -9.40
C SER A 140 -1.65 -2.10 -10.49
N GLY A 141 -2.91 -1.82 -10.14
CA GLY A 141 -3.87 -1.16 -11.02
C GLY A 141 -3.41 0.24 -11.43
N LEU A 142 -2.86 1.02 -10.49
CA LEU A 142 -2.32 2.35 -10.76
C LEU A 142 -1.14 2.31 -11.74
N VAL A 143 -0.19 1.38 -11.53
CA VAL A 143 0.94 1.17 -12.45
C VAL A 143 0.45 0.83 -13.85
N ARG A 144 -0.52 -0.07 -13.97
CA ARG A 144 -1.10 -0.45 -15.27
C ARG A 144 -1.74 0.75 -15.97
N ASP A 145 -2.54 1.55 -15.26
CA ASP A 145 -3.19 2.72 -15.86
C ASP A 145 -2.15 3.75 -16.34
N VAL A 146 -1.06 3.97 -15.59
CA VAL A 146 0.03 4.86 -16.01
C VAL A 146 0.79 4.28 -17.20
N SER A 147 1.06 2.98 -17.21
CA SER A 147 1.65 2.29 -18.37
C SER A 147 0.80 2.43 -19.63
N GLU A 148 -0.52 2.40 -19.50
CA GLU A 148 -1.48 2.64 -20.61
C GLU A 148 -1.44 4.12 -21.06
N LEU A 149 -1.32 5.07 -20.14
CA LEU A 149 -1.22 6.50 -20.43
C LEU A 149 0.01 6.88 -21.27
N MET A 150 1.13 6.16 -21.11
CA MET A 150 2.38 6.41 -21.83
C MET A 150 2.27 6.30 -23.36
N SER A 151 1.17 5.72 -23.88
CA SER A 151 0.80 5.67 -25.32
C SER A 151 1.77 4.98 -26.27
N ASP A 152 2.96 4.55 -25.84
CA ASP A 152 3.95 3.85 -26.66
C ASP A 152 4.03 2.36 -26.25
N PRO A 153 3.49 1.42 -27.05
CA PRO A 153 3.16 0.08 -26.56
C PRO A 153 4.34 -0.85 -26.27
N VAL A 154 5.60 -0.57 -26.66
CA VAL A 154 6.66 -1.61 -26.60
C VAL A 154 8.07 -1.07 -26.32
N LYS A 155 8.25 -0.30 -25.24
CA LYS A 155 9.58 -0.30 -24.60
C LYS A 155 9.71 -1.62 -23.83
N LYS A 156 10.77 -2.40 -24.07
CA LYS A 156 11.07 -3.66 -23.35
C LYS A 156 10.88 -3.54 -21.83
N LYS A 157 11.20 -2.38 -21.26
CA LYS A 157 10.99 -2.06 -19.83
C LYS A 157 9.51 -2.00 -19.43
N ASN A 158 8.61 -1.48 -20.27
CA ASN A 158 7.17 -1.44 -19.99
C ASN A 158 6.55 -2.85 -19.98
N LEU A 159 6.98 -3.72 -20.91
CA LEU A 159 6.57 -5.14 -20.87
C LEU A 159 7.05 -5.83 -19.59
N GLN A 160 8.30 -5.59 -19.19
CA GLN A 160 8.83 -6.17 -17.97
C GLN A 160 8.08 -5.66 -16.73
N LEU A 161 7.70 -4.38 -16.69
CA LEU A 161 6.82 -3.85 -15.64
C LEU A 161 5.49 -4.59 -15.58
N LEU A 162 4.80 -4.78 -16.72
CA LEU A 162 3.51 -5.45 -16.74
C LEU A 162 3.60 -6.93 -16.33
N ILE A 163 4.70 -7.61 -16.66
CA ILE A 163 4.96 -8.98 -16.20
C ILE A 163 5.15 -9.01 -14.68
N SER A 164 6.00 -8.15 -14.13
CA SER A 164 6.18 -8.04 -12.68
C SER A 164 4.87 -7.67 -11.99
N ASN A 165 4.05 -6.83 -12.62
CA ASN A 165 2.74 -6.44 -12.11
C ASN A 165 1.80 -7.65 -11.97
N ALA A 166 1.71 -8.50 -12.99
CA ALA A 166 0.88 -9.70 -12.97
C ALA A 166 1.37 -10.74 -11.93
N ASP A 167 2.68 -10.86 -11.72
CA ASP A 167 3.25 -11.69 -10.66
C ASP A 167 2.81 -11.21 -9.26
N LEU A 168 2.88 -9.89 -9.02
CA LEU A 168 2.42 -9.30 -7.75
C LEU A 168 0.93 -9.53 -7.50
N GLU A 169 0.08 -9.36 -8.52
CA GLU A 169 -1.36 -9.64 -8.38
C GLU A 169 -1.63 -11.10 -8.03
N THR A 170 -0.88 -12.03 -8.62
CA THR A 170 -0.98 -13.47 -8.34
C THR A 170 -0.56 -13.76 -6.89
N ARG A 171 0.59 -13.25 -6.46
CA ARG A 171 1.11 -13.41 -5.10
C ARG A 171 0.17 -12.78 -4.06
N ALA A 172 -0.43 -11.62 -4.36
CA ALA A 172 -1.43 -10.99 -3.50
C ALA A 172 -2.68 -11.87 -3.34
N GLY A 173 -3.13 -12.49 -4.43
CA GLY A 173 -4.23 -13.46 -4.41
C GLY A 173 -3.92 -14.67 -3.52
N SER A 174 -2.73 -15.24 -3.65
CA SER A 174 -2.27 -16.36 -2.81
C SER A 174 -2.19 -15.98 -1.33
N LEU A 175 -1.60 -14.82 -0.98
CA LEU A 175 -1.53 -14.36 0.41
C LEU A 175 -2.90 -14.14 1.03
N LYS A 176 -3.81 -13.50 0.29
CA LYS A 176 -5.21 -13.32 0.73
C LYS A 176 -5.89 -14.65 1.06
N ASN A 177 -5.65 -15.70 0.26
CA ASN A 177 -6.22 -17.02 0.51
C ASN A 177 -5.57 -17.69 1.74
N ASN A 178 -4.26 -17.54 1.90
CA ASN A 178 -3.52 -18.12 3.03
C ASN A 178 -3.88 -17.48 4.37
N ALA A 179 -4.25 -16.19 4.38
CA ALA A 179 -4.69 -15.49 5.58
C ALA A 179 -5.90 -16.17 6.27
N GLY A 180 -6.77 -16.84 5.51
CA GLY A 180 -7.92 -17.57 6.08
C GLY A 180 -7.55 -18.84 6.87
N ASN A 181 -6.30 -19.29 6.81
CA ASN A 181 -5.86 -20.57 7.37
C ASN A 181 -4.90 -20.42 8.57
N THR A 182 -4.61 -19.21 9.02
CA THR A 182 -3.72 -18.96 10.17
C THR A 182 -4.35 -19.40 11.47
N LYS A 183 -3.61 -20.14 12.30
CA LYS A 183 -4.11 -20.64 13.60
C LYS A 183 -3.28 -20.19 14.79
N THR A 184 -2.03 -19.78 14.55
CA THR A 184 -1.10 -19.40 15.61
C THR A 184 -0.52 -18.00 15.37
N PRO A 185 -0.07 -17.30 16.42
CA PRO A 185 0.63 -16.02 16.28
C PRO A 185 1.88 -16.12 15.40
N SER A 186 2.57 -17.27 15.43
CA SER A 186 3.76 -17.52 14.61
C SER A 186 3.41 -17.64 13.12
N ASP A 187 2.34 -18.37 12.78
CA ASP A 187 1.87 -18.47 11.39
C ASP A 187 1.42 -17.11 10.87
N ALA A 188 0.65 -16.38 11.68
CA ALA A 188 0.22 -15.02 11.36
C ALA A 188 1.43 -14.09 11.17
N SER A 189 2.46 -14.21 12.00
CA SER A 189 3.69 -13.40 11.91
C SER A 189 4.43 -13.68 10.61
N GLY A 190 4.54 -14.95 10.20
CA GLY A 190 5.08 -15.33 8.90
C GLY A 190 4.32 -14.69 7.74
N LEU A 191 2.99 -14.81 7.71
CA LEU A 191 2.17 -14.22 6.65
C LEU A 191 2.22 -12.69 6.64
N VAL A 192 2.28 -12.04 7.79
CA VAL A 192 2.43 -10.58 7.89
C VAL A 192 3.77 -10.14 7.31
N ARG A 193 4.86 -10.89 7.53
CA ARG A 193 6.16 -10.61 6.89
C ARG A 193 6.11 -10.80 5.39
N ASP A 194 5.45 -11.86 4.91
CA ASP A 194 5.30 -12.10 3.47
C ASP A 194 4.47 -10.97 2.81
N ALA A 195 3.40 -10.52 3.46
CA ALA A 195 2.61 -9.37 3.03
C ALA A 195 3.45 -8.08 3.01
N SER A 196 4.30 -7.87 4.02
CA SER A 196 5.22 -6.73 4.09
C SER A 196 6.21 -6.75 2.94
N GLY A 197 6.81 -7.91 2.64
CA GLY A 197 7.67 -8.09 1.46
C GLY A 197 6.93 -7.77 0.16
N LEU A 198 5.69 -8.24 0.00
CA LEU A 198 4.89 -7.97 -1.19
C LEU A 198 4.54 -6.48 -1.35
N VAL A 199 4.22 -5.78 -0.26
CA VAL A 199 4.00 -4.32 -0.27
C VAL A 199 5.27 -3.57 -0.68
N ARG A 200 6.45 -3.99 -0.22
CA ARG A 200 7.73 -3.41 -0.66
C ARG A 200 7.99 -3.65 -2.15
N ASP A 201 7.70 -4.86 -2.65
CA ASP A 201 7.86 -5.16 -4.07
C ASP A 201 6.92 -4.28 -4.93
N ALA A 202 5.66 -4.10 -4.49
CA ALA A 202 4.71 -3.20 -5.14
C ALA A 202 5.19 -1.73 -5.13
N SER A 203 5.74 -1.27 -4.01
CA SER A 203 6.38 0.05 -3.90
C SER A 203 7.55 0.19 -4.88
N GLY A 204 8.39 -0.84 -5.01
CA GLY A 204 9.46 -0.90 -6.00
C GLY A 204 8.93 -0.78 -7.43
N LEU A 205 7.89 -1.53 -7.76
CA LEU A 205 7.25 -1.47 -9.09
C LEU A 205 6.67 -0.08 -9.40
N VAL A 206 6.02 0.55 -8.42
CA VAL A 206 5.50 1.92 -8.54
C VAL A 206 6.62 2.93 -8.79
N ARG A 207 7.75 2.80 -8.09
CA ARG A 207 8.96 3.62 -8.33
C ARG A 207 9.53 3.41 -9.72
N ASP A 208 9.61 2.16 -10.18
CA ASP A 208 10.11 1.85 -11.51
C ASP A 208 9.21 2.45 -12.60
N ALA A 209 7.89 2.37 -12.42
CA ALA A 209 6.92 3.01 -13.31
C ALA A 209 7.07 4.53 -13.33
N SER A 210 7.25 5.14 -12.15
CA SER A 210 7.51 6.59 -12.00
C SER A 210 8.80 6.98 -12.75
N GLY A 211 9.86 6.19 -12.61
CA GLY A 211 11.12 6.41 -13.31
C GLY A 211 11.05 6.27 -14.83
N LEU A 212 10.04 5.58 -15.38
CA LEU A 212 9.83 5.50 -16.83
C LEU A 212 9.06 6.70 -17.42
N VAL A 213 8.31 7.42 -16.59
CA VAL A 213 7.48 8.56 -17.02
C VAL A 213 8.11 9.93 -16.74
N ARG A 214 9.17 9.96 -15.91
CA ARG A 214 10.07 11.11 -15.76
C ARG A 214 10.97 11.29 -16.97
#